data_AF-A0A9D8Q1H6-F1
#
_entry.id   AF-A0A9D8Q1H6-F1
#
_cell.length_a   1.000
_cell.length_b   1.000
_cell.length_c   1.000
_cell.angle_alpha   90.00
_cell.angle_beta   90.00
_cell.angle_gamma   90.00
#
_symmetry.space_group_name_H-M   'P 1'
#
loop_
_entity.id
_entity.type
_entity.pdbx_description
1 polymer ?
#
loop_
_entity_poly.entity_id
_entity_poly.type
_entity_poly.pdbx_seq_one_letter_code
_entity_poly.pdbx_strand_id
1 'polypeptide(L)'
;MAAIGYPIRRATVGEIGGMVIAAAAVLPLILIAAMTEDRGYAFHAALGALAALVSVFLIANRCFRPGQVPAPQEIGGRPNYNMDPVKFATVAAMVWGIAGFTVGLIIALQLAFPDLNFDLPWINFGRLRPLHTSAVIFAFGGNVLIGTSFYVVQRTSHARLAGDLSPWFVVLGYNLFIVIAGTGYLLGITQSKEYAEPEWYADLWLTAVWVVYLLVFLGTLAKRKEPHIYVANWFYLGFILTIAVLHVGNNLAWPVSVLSPKSYVLWSGVQDAMFQWWYGHNAVGFFLTAGFLAIMYYFVPKRAERPVYSYRLSIIHFWALIFLYIWAGPHHLHYTALPDWAQTLGMTFSIMLWMPSWGGMINGLMTLSGAWDKLRTDPVLRMMVVSLAFYGMSTFEGPLMSIKAVNSLSHYTDWTIGHVHSGALGWVAYVSF
;
A
#
# COMPACT_ATOMS: atom_id res chain seq x y z
N MET A 1 20.36 -5.66 -53.54
CA MET A 1 20.46 -5.66 -52.06
C MET A 1 19.81 -4.38 -51.56
N ALA A 2 18.52 -4.41 -51.20
CA ALA A 2 17.85 -3.28 -50.58
C ALA A 2 17.95 -3.46 -49.06
N ALA A 3 18.78 -2.64 -48.40
CA ALA A 3 18.78 -2.55 -46.95
C ALA A 3 17.45 -1.91 -46.53
N ILE A 4 16.49 -2.76 -46.11
CA ILE A 4 15.25 -2.30 -45.47
C ILE A 4 15.65 -1.80 -44.08
N GLY A 5 16.07 -0.54 -44.01
CA GLY A 5 16.27 0.14 -42.73
C GLY A 5 14.92 0.22 -42.03
N TYR A 6 14.71 -0.61 -41.01
CA TYR A 6 13.55 -0.47 -40.13
C TYR A 6 13.57 0.96 -39.56
N PRO A 7 12.52 1.76 -39.78
CA PRO A 7 12.50 3.14 -39.28
C PRO A 7 12.66 3.13 -37.77
N ILE A 8 13.60 3.94 -37.26
CA ILE A 8 13.76 4.17 -35.82
C ILE A 8 12.43 4.73 -35.30
N ARG A 9 11.82 4.03 -34.34
CA ARG A 9 10.58 4.48 -33.70
C ARG A 9 10.81 5.85 -33.07
N ARG A 10 9.96 6.83 -33.37
CA ARG A 10 9.98 8.12 -32.66
C ARG A 10 9.59 7.89 -31.21
N ALA A 11 10.43 8.38 -30.29
CA ALA A 11 10.14 8.32 -28.86
C ALA A 11 8.84 9.08 -28.56
N THR A 12 8.01 8.49 -27.71
CA THR A 12 6.77 9.13 -27.24
C THR A 12 7.09 10.29 -26.29
N VAL A 13 6.15 11.22 -26.13
CA VAL A 13 6.28 12.33 -25.17
C VAL A 13 6.54 11.81 -23.75
N GLY A 14 5.90 10.70 -23.35
CA GLY A 14 6.14 10.07 -22.05
C GLY A 14 7.54 9.46 -21.90
N GLU A 15 8.09 8.85 -22.95
CA GLU A 15 9.46 8.33 -22.96
C GLU A 15 10.48 9.48 -22.85
N ILE A 16 10.31 10.54 -23.64
CA ILE A 16 11.20 11.71 -23.59
C ILE A 16 11.09 12.41 -22.23
N GLY A 17 9.87 12.69 -21.76
CA GLY A 17 9.63 13.33 -20.46
C GLY A 17 10.22 12.52 -19.31
N GLY A 18 10.02 11.19 -19.31
CA GLY A 18 10.60 10.30 -18.30
C GLY A 18 12.14 10.33 -18.30
N MET A 19 12.77 10.32 -19.48
CA MET A 19 14.24 10.45 -19.58
C MET A 19 14.73 11.82 -19.10
N VAL A 20 14.07 12.91 -19.47
CA VAL A 20 14.47 14.27 -19.07
C VAL A 20 14.35 14.43 -17.56
N ILE A 21 13.24 14.00 -16.96
CA ILE A 21 13.03 14.08 -15.50
C ILE A 21 14.09 13.24 -14.77
N ALA A 22 14.32 11.99 -15.21
CA ALA A 22 15.33 11.13 -14.60
C ALA A 22 16.74 11.73 -14.75
N ALA A 23 17.13 12.19 -15.94
CA ALA A 23 18.42 12.82 -16.18
C ALA A 23 18.63 14.08 -15.34
N ALA A 24 17.60 14.91 -15.18
CA ALA A 24 17.64 16.12 -14.36
C ALA A 24 17.84 15.82 -12.87
N ALA A 25 17.42 14.64 -12.38
CA ALA A 25 17.60 14.23 -11.00
C ALA A 25 19.03 13.72 -10.69
N VAL A 26 19.78 13.24 -11.69
CA VAL A 26 21.09 12.59 -11.48
C VAL A 26 22.10 13.52 -10.81
N LEU A 27 22.35 14.70 -11.39
CA LEU A 27 23.37 15.61 -10.86
C LEU A 27 23.03 16.12 -9.45
N PRO A 28 21.80 16.59 -9.14
CA PRO A 28 21.43 16.97 -7.78
C PRO A 28 21.63 15.84 -6.76
N LEU A 29 21.24 14.60 -7.10
CA LEU A 29 21.40 13.46 -6.20
C LEU A 29 22.88 13.10 -5.96
N ILE A 30 23.73 13.19 -6.99
CA ILE A 30 25.18 13.01 -6.84
C ILE A 30 25.77 14.10 -5.94
N LEU A 31 25.36 15.36 -6.12
CA LEU A 31 25.82 16.47 -5.28
C LEU A 31 25.39 16.28 -3.82
N ILE A 32 24.12 15.90 -3.57
CA ILE A 32 23.64 15.57 -2.22
C ILE A 32 24.48 14.44 -1.62
N ALA A 33 24.71 13.35 -2.37
CA ALA A 33 25.49 12.22 -1.90
C ALA A 33 26.95 12.59 -1.57
N ALA A 34 27.54 13.54 -2.29
CA ALA A 34 28.90 14.00 -2.09
C ALA A 34 29.04 15.03 -0.96
N MET A 35 27.98 15.79 -0.66
CA MET A 35 28.03 16.96 0.23
C MET A 35 27.35 16.73 1.59
N THR A 36 26.50 15.72 1.74
CA THR A 36 25.86 15.42 3.02
C THR A 36 26.85 14.81 4.02
N GLU A 37 26.72 15.17 5.30
CA GLU A 37 27.47 14.55 6.40
C GLU A 37 26.84 13.22 6.86
N ASP A 38 25.57 12.97 6.51
CA ASP A 38 24.87 11.74 6.89
C ASP A 38 25.14 10.63 5.87
N ARG A 39 25.87 9.59 6.30
CA ARG A 39 26.24 8.47 5.43
C ARG A 39 25.04 7.67 4.92
N GLY A 40 23.97 7.56 5.70
CA GLY A 40 22.77 6.86 5.27
C GLY A 40 22.00 7.66 4.23
N TYR A 41 21.95 8.98 4.38
CA TYR A 41 21.37 9.86 3.38
C TYR A 41 22.21 9.90 2.11
N ALA A 42 23.53 9.90 2.22
CA ALA A 42 24.44 9.78 1.08
C ALA A 42 24.17 8.49 0.29
N PHE A 43 23.99 7.36 1.00
CA PHE A 43 23.63 6.09 0.40
C PHE A 43 22.28 6.16 -0.32
N HIS A 44 21.24 6.74 0.29
CA HIS A 44 19.94 6.90 -0.37
C HIS A 44 19.99 7.81 -1.60
N ALA A 45 20.74 8.91 -1.54
CA ALA A 45 20.93 9.81 -2.67
C ALA A 45 21.69 9.11 -3.82
N ALA A 46 22.72 8.33 -3.52
CA ALA A 46 23.44 7.52 -4.50
C ALA A 46 22.54 6.44 -5.13
N LEU A 47 21.70 5.77 -4.33
CA LEU A 47 20.72 4.81 -4.82
C LEU A 47 19.70 5.47 -5.76
N GLY A 48 19.23 6.67 -5.42
CA GLY A 48 18.36 7.47 -6.28
C GLY A 48 19.04 7.86 -7.59
N ALA A 49 20.30 8.30 -7.55
CA ALA A 49 21.06 8.64 -8.74
C ALA A 49 21.26 7.43 -9.66
N LEU A 50 21.55 6.26 -9.08
CA LEU A 50 21.65 5.01 -9.82
C LEU A 50 20.31 4.63 -10.47
N ALA A 51 19.20 4.71 -9.73
CA ALA A 51 17.87 4.43 -10.25
C ALA A 51 17.50 5.37 -11.41
N ALA A 52 17.86 6.66 -11.30
CA ALA A 52 17.67 7.64 -12.35
C ALA A 52 18.49 7.31 -13.61
N LEU A 53 19.79 6.99 -13.47
CA LEU A 53 20.65 6.57 -14.57
C LEU A 53 20.14 5.30 -15.27
N VAL A 54 19.76 4.29 -14.49
CA VAL A 54 19.16 3.05 -15.00
C VAL A 54 17.86 3.35 -15.74
N SER A 55 17.02 4.26 -15.23
CA SER A 55 15.78 4.66 -15.91
C SER A 55 16.06 5.31 -17.26
N VAL A 56 17.01 6.25 -17.34
CA VAL A 56 17.44 6.87 -18.60
C VAL A 56 17.94 5.79 -19.57
N PHE A 57 18.81 4.90 -19.11
CA PHE A 57 19.35 3.82 -19.94
C PHE A 57 18.27 2.88 -20.46
N LEU A 58 17.34 2.42 -19.61
CA LEU A 58 16.27 1.49 -20.00
C LEU A 58 15.29 2.13 -20.98
N ILE A 59 14.91 3.39 -20.77
CA ILE A 59 14.02 4.11 -21.67
C ILE A 59 14.72 4.41 -23.00
N ALA A 60 15.99 4.86 -22.97
CA ALA A 60 16.76 5.09 -24.19
C ALA A 60 16.93 3.80 -24.99
N ASN A 61 17.32 2.69 -24.34
CA ASN A 61 17.43 1.38 -24.99
C ASN A 61 16.10 0.96 -25.62
N ARG A 62 14.96 1.19 -24.94
CA ARG A 62 13.63 0.95 -25.51
C ARG A 62 13.36 1.82 -26.76
N CYS A 63 13.74 3.10 -26.74
CA CYS A 63 13.55 4.01 -27.87
C CYS A 63 14.40 3.62 -29.10
N PHE A 64 15.62 3.13 -28.88
CA PHE A 64 16.56 2.79 -29.96
C PHE A 64 16.48 1.34 -30.44
N ARG A 65 15.61 0.49 -29.86
CA ARG A 65 15.39 -0.89 -30.32
C ARG A 65 14.65 -0.91 -31.67
N PRO A 66 15.25 -1.45 -32.75
CA PRO A 66 14.60 -1.54 -34.06
C PRO A 66 13.32 -2.38 -34.00
N GLY A 67 12.27 -1.94 -34.69
CA GLY A 67 11.05 -2.74 -34.91
C GLY A 67 10.08 -2.86 -33.72
N GLN A 68 10.31 -2.15 -32.60
CA GLN A 68 9.32 -2.11 -31.53
C GLN A 68 8.11 -1.26 -31.94
N VAL A 69 6.91 -1.84 -31.87
CA VAL A 69 5.61 -1.16 -32.02
C VAL A 69 4.94 -1.13 -30.65
N PRO A 70 4.20 -0.06 -30.27
CA PRO A 70 3.41 -0.06 -29.04
C PRO A 70 2.53 -1.32 -28.95
N ALA A 71 2.41 -1.87 -27.74
CA ALA A 71 1.62 -3.08 -27.56
C ALA A 71 0.17 -2.80 -28.00
N PRO A 72 -0.43 -3.65 -28.86
CA PRO A 72 -1.79 -3.43 -29.32
C PRO A 72 -2.73 -3.47 -28.11
N GLN A 73 -3.78 -2.65 -28.12
CA GLN A 73 -4.75 -2.63 -27.01
C GLN A 73 -5.57 -3.92 -26.94
N GLU A 74 -5.77 -4.57 -28.10
CA GLU A 74 -6.52 -5.81 -28.25
C GLU A 74 -5.82 -6.79 -29.18
N ILE A 75 -5.99 -8.09 -28.93
CA ILE A 75 -5.53 -9.18 -29.79
C ILE A 75 -6.74 -10.09 -30.05
N GLY A 76 -7.13 -10.24 -31.32
CA GLY A 76 -8.29 -11.06 -31.70
C GLY A 76 -9.61 -10.61 -31.05
N GLY A 77 -9.84 -9.30 -30.95
CA GLY A 77 -11.05 -8.71 -30.33
C GLY A 77 -11.13 -8.84 -28.81
N ARG A 78 -10.08 -9.33 -28.16
CA ARG A 78 -9.98 -9.43 -26.69
C ARG A 78 -8.95 -8.43 -26.16
N PRO A 79 -9.16 -7.83 -24.97
CA PRO A 79 -8.19 -6.94 -24.36
C PRO A 79 -6.82 -7.60 -24.18
N ASN A 80 -5.76 -6.94 -24.66
CA ASN A 80 -4.39 -7.35 -24.46
C ASN A 80 -3.88 -6.81 -23.12
N TYR A 81 -4.12 -7.54 -22.03
CA TYR A 81 -3.74 -7.07 -20.69
C TYR A 81 -2.22 -6.93 -20.51
N ASN A 82 -1.81 -5.87 -19.83
CA ASN A 82 -0.42 -5.68 -19.40
C ASN A 82 -0.19 -6.46 -18.11
N MET A 83 0.34 -7.66 -18.24
CA MET A 83 0.54 -8.59 -17.12
C MET A 83 1.94 -8.51 -16.50
N ASP A 84 2.91 -7.89 -17.16
CA ASP A 84 4.30 -7.94 -16.68
C ASP A 84 4.51 -7.15 -15.37
N PRO A 85 3.98 -5.92 -15.21
CA PRO A 85 4.02 -5.22 -13.92
C PRO A 85 3.28 -5.99 -12.82
N VAL A 86 2.17 -6.66 -13.17
CA VAL A 86 1.40 -7.49 -12.24
C VAL A 86 2.25 -8.66 -11.73
N LYS A 87 2.90 -9.39 -12.64
CA LYS A 87 3.79 -10.51 -12.29
C LYS A 87 4.95 -10.06 -11.42
N PHE A 88 5.58 -8.93 -11.75
CA PHE A 88 6.65 -8.38 -10.92
C PHE A 88 6.13 -8.06 -9.51
N ALA A 89 5.00 -7.36 -9.40
CA ALA A 89 4.40 -7.01 -8.11
C ALA A 89 4.03 -8.26 -7.30
N THR A 90 3.51 -9.31 -7.94
CA THR A 90 3.23 -10.59 -7.28
C THR A 90 4.51 -11.23 -6.72
N VAL A 91 5.60 -11.28 -7.49
CA VAL A 91 6.87 -11.84 -7.02
C VAL A 91 7.47 -10.97 -5.90
N ALA A 92 7.45 -9.65 -6.06
CA ALA A 92 7.90 -8.71 -5.04
C ALA A 92 7.10 -8.87 -3.74
N ALA A 93 5.78 -9.02 -3.82
CA ALA A 93 4.94 -9.27 -2.66
C ALA A 93 5.39 -10.52 -1.89
N MET A 94 5.66 -11.64 -2.58
CA MET A 94 6.16 -12.85 -1.91
C MET A 94 7.52 -12.63 -1.23
N VAL A 95 8.46 -11.96 -1.93
CA VAL A 95 9.79 -11.68 -1.39
C VAL A 95 9.70 -10.78 -0.14
N TRP A 96 8.91 -9.71 -0.21
CA TRP A 96 8.72 -8.80 0.92
C TRP A 96 7.89 -9.42 2.04
N GLY A 97 6.95 -10.31 1.73
CA GLY A 97 6.21 -11.09 2.73
C GLY A 97 7.17 -11.96 3.54
N ILE A 98 8.02 -12.74 2.86
CA ILE A 98 9.03 -13.57 3.52
C ILE A 98 9.97 -12.69 4.37
N ALA A 99 10.49 -11.59 3.81
CA ALA A 99 11.37 -10.68 4.53
C ALA A 99 10.69 -10.07 5.77
N GLY A 100 9.50 -9.47 5.59
CA GLY A 100 8.76 -8.82 6.66
C GLY A 100 8.34 -9.77 7.78
N PHE A 101 7.87 -10.97 7.45
CA PHE A 101 7.51 -11.99 8.44
C PHE A 101 8.75 -12.54 9.16
N THR A 102 9.88 -12.67 8.46
CA THR A 102 11.16 -13.06 9.08
C THR A 102 11.62 -12.02 10.08
N VAL A 103 11.60 -10.73 9.73
CA VAL A 103 11.94 -9.65 10.68
C VAL A 103 10.94 -9.63 11.85
N GLY A 104 9.66 -9.89 11.60
CA GLY A 104 8.64 -10.06 12.65
C GLY A 104 8.98 -11.15 13.65
N LEU A 105 9.43 -12.31 13.16
CA LEU A 105 9.91 -13.40 14.01
C LEU A 105 11.16 -13.00 14.79
N ILE A 106 12.12 -12.33 14.15
CA ILE A 106 13.35 -11.86 14.80
C ILE A 106 13.02 -10.92 15.97
N ILE A 107 12.18 -9.90 15.76
CA ILE A 107 11.85 -8.94 16.82
C ILE A 107 10.98 -9.57 17.93
N ALA A 108 10.15 -10.56 17.61
CA ALA A 108 9.45 -11.34 18.62
C ALA A 108 10.43 -12.14 19.49
N LEU A 109 11.44 -12.76 18.87
CA LEU A 109 12.51 -13.46 19.59
C LEU A 109 13.38 -12.50 20.40
N GLN A 110 13.62 -11.26 19.95
CA GLN A 110 14.34 -10.26 20.73
C GLN A 110 13.59 -9.82 22.00
N LEU A 111 12.26 -9.83 21.99
CA LEU A 111 11.46 -9.59 23.20
C LEU A 111 11.57 -10.75 24.20
N ALA A 112 11.68 -11.99 23.72
CA ALA A 112 11.85 -13.17 24.56
C ALA A 112 13.29 -13.37 25.04
N PHE A 113 14.27 -13.07 24.17
CA PHE A 113 15.69 -13.27 24.37
C PHE A 113 16.46 -12.00 23.94
N PRO A 114 16.63 -11.01 24.85
CA PRO A 114 17.24 -9.73 24.52
C PRO A 114 18.67 -9.81 23.96
N ASP A 115 19.42 -10.87 24.26
CA ASP A 115 20.77 -11.10 23.71
C ASP A 115 20.81 -11.14 22.18
N LEU A 116 19.67 -11.44 21.52
CA LEU A 116 19.52 -11.40 20.06
C LEU A 116 19.53 -9.99 19.46
N ASN A 117 19.68 -8.94 20.27
CA ASN A 117 20.01 -7.58 19.78
C ASN A 117 21.50 -7.44 19.43
N PHE A 118 22.37 -8.31 19.98
CA PHE A 118 23.82 -8.34 19.76
C PHE A 118 24.57 -7.02 20.03
N ASP A 119 23.97 -6.08 20.78
CA ASP A 119 24.47 -4.72 20.98
C ASP A 119 24.80 -3.97 19.67
N LEU A 120 24.16 -4.36 18.56
CA LEU A 120 24.36 -3.76 17.25
C LEU A 120 23.26 -2.73 16.94
N PRO A 121 23.61 -1.49 16.58
CA PRO A 121 22.61 -0.43 16.40
C PRO A 121 21.67 -0.68 15.22
N TRP A 122 22.08 -1.40 14.18
CA TRP A 122 21.23 -1.65 13.01
C TRP A 122 20.21 -2.78 13.19
N ILE A 123 20.46 -3.74 14.09
CA ILE A 123 19.57 -4.89 14.31
C ILE A 123 18.94 -4.89 15.70
N ASN A 124 19.00 -3.79 16.46
CA ASN A 124 18.24 -3.71 17.71
C ASN A 124 16.73 -3.61 17.44
N PHE A 125 15.93 -4.01 18.43
CA PHE A 125 14.47 -4.02 18.37
C PHE A 125 13.87 -2.67 17.94
N GLY A 126 14.41 -1.55 18.45
CA GLY A 126 13.91 -0.21 18.15
C GLY A 126 14.01 0.17 16.68
N ARG A 127 15.03 -0.32 15.95
CA ARG A 127 15.18 -0.10 14.50
C ARG A 127 14.50 -1.19 13.66
N LEU A 128 14.49 -2.43 14.13
CA LEU A 128 13.85 -3.53 13.42
C LEU A 128 12.31 -3.49 13.50
N ARG A 129 11.73 -2.89 14.55
CA ARG A 129 10.26 -2.76 14.68
C ARG A 129 9.63 -1.97 13.51
N PRO A 130 10.04 -0.72 13.22
CA PRO A 130 9.49 0.00 12.07
C PRO A 130 9.86 -0.67 10.73
N LEU A 131 11.01 -1.36 10.65
CA LEU A 131 11.32 -2.19 9.48
C LEU A 131 10.32 -3.31 9.28
N HIS A 132 10.00 -4.08 10.32
CA HIS A 132 8.97 -5.11 10.26
C HIS A 132 7.63 -4.51 9.84
N THR A 133 7.16 -3.47 10.55
CA THR A 133 5.89 -2.79 10.28
C THR A 133 5.78 -2.37 8.82
N SER A 134 6.75 -1.63 8.30
CA SER A 134 6.72 -1.15 6.92
C SER A 134 6.92 -2.28 5.91
N ALA A 135 7.72 -3.29 6.22
CA ALA A 135 7.89 -4.44 5.35
C ALA A 135 6.59 -5.26 5.22
N VAL A 136 5.82 -5.47 6.29
CA VAL A 136 4.58 -6.24 6.20
C VAL A 136 3.41 -5.42 5.67
N ILE A 137 3.32 -4.12 5.98
CA ILE A 137 2.22 -3.27 5.53
C ILE A 137 2.49 -2.76 4.11
N PHE A 138 3.56 -2.00 3.92
CA PHE A 138 3.82 -1.30 2.66
C PHE A 138 4.55 -2.19 1.66
N ALA A 139 5.55 -2.96 2.09
CA ALA A 139 6.29 -3.80 1.13
C ALA A 139 5.48 -5.02 0.66
N PHE A 140 5.05 -5.88 1.59
CA PHE A 140 4.16 -7.01 1.29
C PHE A 140 2.79 -6.52 0.85
N GLY A 141 2.02 -5.89 1.76
CA GLY A 141 0.65 -5.47 1.46
C GLY A 141 0.54 -4.50 0.29
N GLY A 142 1.49 -3.57 0.12
CA GLY A 142 1.48 -2.64 -1.00
C GLY A 142 1.75 -3.28 -2.35
N ASN A 143 2.70 -4.22 -2.44
CA ASN A 143 2.91 -4.97 -3.68
C ASN A 143 1.73 -5.90 -3.99
N VAL A 144 1.08 -6.49 -2.97
CA VAL A 144 -0.21 -7.20 -3.15
C VAL A 144 -1.22 -6.26 -3.79
N LEU A 145 -1.49 -5.11 -3.16
CA LEU A 145 -2.50 -4.15 -3.63
C LEU A 145 -2.23 -3.61 -5.03
N ILE A 146 -0.98 -3.26 -5.36
CA ILE A 146 -0.63 -2.77 -6.70
C ILE A 146 -0.81 -3.89 -7.74
N GLY A 147 -0.34 -5.10 -7.44
CA GLY A 147 -0.49 -6.26 -8.32
C GLY A 147 -1.95 -6.60 -8.56
N THR A 148 -2.75 -6.71 -7.49
CA THR A 148 -4.17 -7.06 -7.57
C THR A 148 -5.01 -5.94 -8.18
N SER A 149 -4.75 -4.67 -7.88
CA SER A 149 -5.50 -3.57 -8.48
C SER A 149 -5.28 -3.51 -9.99
N PHE A 150 -4.04 -3.65 -10.46
CA PHE A 150 -3.71 -3.70 -11.89
C PHE A 150 -4.29 -4.94 -12.57
N TYR A 151 -4.33 -6.09 -11.89
CA TYR A 151 -4.96 -7.29 -12.41
C TYR A 151 -6.48 -7.11 -12.56
N VAL A 152 -7.13 -6.58 -11.53
CA VAL A 152 -8.58 -6.49 -11.39
C VAL A 152 -9.16 -5.38 -12.25
N VAL A 153 -8.57 -4.18 -12.24
CA VAL A 153 -9.08 -3.02 -12.99
C VAL A 153 -9.09 -3.31 -14.48
N GLN A 154 -8.07 -4.00 -14.99
CA GLN A 154 -8.00 -4.40 -16.40
C GLN A 154 -9.14 -5.34 -16.79
N ARG A 155 -9.37 -6.37 -15.97
CA ARG A 155 -10.37 -7.41 -16.26
C ARG A 155 -11.78 -6.90 -16.12
N THR A 156 -12.05 -6.15 -15.06
CA THR A 156 -13.38 -5.58 -14.79
C THR A 156 -13.72 -4.42 -15.73
N SER A 157 -12.71 -3.73 -16.29
CA SER A 157 -12.92 -2.70 -17.31
C SER A 157 -12.89 -3.24 -18.74
N HIS A 158 -12.46 -4.49 -18.95
CA HIS A 158 -12.16 -5.05 -20.26
C HIS A 158 -11.22 -4.16 -21.09
N ALA A 159 -10.17 -3.63 -20.44
CA ALA A 159 -9.21 -2.71 -21.05
C ALA A 159 -7.78 -3.00 -20.56
N ARG A 160 -6.79 -2.75 -21.42
CA ARG A 160 -5.36 -2.77 -21.03
C ARG A 160 -5.07 -1.59 -20.09
N LEU A 161 -4.10 -1.75 -19.18
CA LEU A 161 -3.63 -0.65 -18.32
C LEU A 161 -3.29 0.60 -19.14
N ALA A 162 -3.60 1.76 -18.58
CA ALA A 162 -3.22 3.04 -19.15
C ALA A 162 -1.70 3.26 -19.11
N GLY A 163 -1.13 3.39 -20.31
CA GLY A 163 0.29 3.67 -20.53
C GLY A 163 1.17 2.41 -20.51
N ASP A 164 2.28 2.47 -21.24
CA ASP A 164 3.21 1.35 -21.35
C ASP A 164 4.31 1.41 -20.27
N LEU A 165 4.84 2.60 -19.98
CA LEU A 165 5.88 2.81 -18.98
C LEU A 165 5.33 3.18 -17.60
N SER A 166 4.17 3.83 -17.53
CA SER A 166 3.61 4.30 -16.26
C SER A 166 3.31 3.17 -15.26
N PRO A 167 2.77 2.00 -15.64
CA PRO A 167 2.64 0.88 -14.71
C PRO A 167 4.00 0.38 -14.18
N TRP A 168 5.05 0.40 -15.01
CA TRP A 168 6.40 0.02 -14.59
C TRP A 168 7.02 1.04 -13.64
N PHE A 169 6.85 2.33 -13.91
CA PHE A 169 7.25 3.40 -13.00
C PHE A 169 6.60 3.23 -11.63
N VAL A 170 5.31 2.89 -11.59
CA VAL A 170 4.60 2.64 -10.32
C VAL A 170 5.24 1.47 -9.56
N VAL A 171 5.34 0.29 -10.19
CA VAL A 171 5.80 -0.91 -9.47
C VAL A 171 7.28 -0.79 -9.07
N LEU A 172 8.15 -0.35 -9.99
CA LEU A 172 9.59 -0.22 -9.70
C LEU A 172 9.86 0.96 -8.76
N GLY A 173 9.17 2.08 -8.94
CA GLY A 173 9.33 3.25 -8.08
C GLY A 173 8.82 3.00 -6.66
N TYR A 174 7.72 2.24 -6.52
CA TYR A 174 7.25 1.80 -5.22
C TYR A 174 8.24 0.87 -4.51
N ASN A 175 8.88 -0.04 -5.25
CA ASN A 175 9.93 -0.89 -4.68
C ASN A 175 11.22 -0.11 -4.36
N LEU A 176 11.55 0.95 -5.11
CA LEU A 176 12.63 1.87 -4.72
C LEU A 176 12.30 2.58 -3.40
N PHE A 177 11.06 3.04 -3.22
CA PHE A 177 10.61 3.60 -1.94
C PHE A 177 10.79 2.60 -0.79
N ILE A 178 10.36 1.35 -0.99
CA ILE A 178 10.50 0.28 0.02
C ILE A 178 11.97 0.08 0.41
N VAL A 179 12.88 0.04 -0.57
CA VAL A 179 14.32 -0.12 -0.28
C VAL A 179 14.84 1.06 0.52
N ILE A 180 14.54 2.30 0.11
CA ILE A 180 14.95 3.53 0.82
C ILE A 180 14.40 3.53 2.25
N ALA A 181 13.12 3.22 2.44
CA ALA A 181 12.49 3.15 3.75
C ALA A 181 13.17 2.08 4.63
N GLY A 182 13.29 0.86 4.11
CA GLY A 182 13.86 -0.28 4.82
C GLY A 182 15.31 -0.05 5.27
N THR A 183 16.16 0.47 4.38
CA THR A 183 17.54 0.82 4.75
C THR A 183 17.58 2.02 5.67
N GLY A 184 16.67 2.99 5.52
CA GLY A 184 16.54 4.13 6.41
C GLY A 184 16.32 3.74 7.87
N TYR A 185 15.41 2.79 8.12
CA TYR A 185 15.14 2.33 9.49
C TYR A 185 16.37 1.70 10.14
N LEU A 186 17.10 0.84 9.42
CA LEU A 186 18.33 0.21 9.89
C LEU A 186 19.42 1.25 10.20
N LEU A 187 19.47 2.33 9.42
CA LEU A 187 20.44 3.40 9.56
C LEU A 187 20.02 4.47 10.59
N GLY A 188 18.77 4.42 11.08
CA GLY A 188 18.23 5.35 12.08
C GLY A 188 17.63 6.63 11.48
N ILE A 189 17.34 6.64 10.18
CA ILE A 189 16.70 7.74 9.48
C ILE A 189 15.18 7.54 9.58
N THR A 190 14.55 8.29 10.50
CA THR A 190 13.11 8.15 10.77
C THR A 190 12.49 9.44 11.31
N GLN A 191 11.22 9.67 10.94
CA GLN A 191 10.36 10.70 11.53
C GLN A 191 9.80 10.31 12.90
N SER A 192 9.96 9.06 13.34
CA SER A 192 9.37 8.49 14.58
C SER A 192 7.83 8.51 14.65
N LYS A 193 7.17 8.63 13.49
CA LYS A 193 5.72 8.55 13.33
C LYS A 193 5.32 7.16 12.85
N GLU A 194 4.48 6.46 13.60
CA GLU A 194 4.10 5.07 13.28
C GLU A 194 3.44 4.99 11.89
N TYR A 195 3.88 4.03 11.06
CA TYR A 195 3.47 3.87 9.67
C TYR A 195 3.89 5.02 8.72
N ALA A 196 4.50 6.09 9.22
CA ALA A 196 4.98 7.26 8.48
C ALA A 196 6.46 7.54 8.80
N GLU A 197 7.23 6.48 9.07
CA GLU A 197 8.59 6.59 9.54
C GLU A 197 9.60 7.12 8.50
N PRO A 198 9.50 6.87 7.17
CA PRO A 198 10.48 7.38 6.20
C PRO A 198 10.56 8.90 6.22
N GLU A 199 11.74 9.49 6.00
CA GLU A 199 11.91 10.94 5.98
C GLU A 199 11.43 11.61 4.68
N TRP A 200 11.32 12.95 4.72
CA TRP A 200 10.65 13.80 3.72
C TRP A 200 10.97 13.51 2.24
N TYR A 201 12.21 13.15 1.89
CA TYR A 201 12.59 12.86 0.50
C TYR A 201 12.00 11.53 0.00
N ALA A 202 11.84 10.54 0.89
CA ALA A 202 11.15 9.31 0.59
C ALA A 202 9.64 9.55 0.45
N ASP A 203 9.07 10.46 1.26
CA ASP A 203 7.68 10.88 1.15
C ASP A 203 7.36 11.57 -0.17
N LEU A 204 8.24 12.48 -0.63
CA LEU A 204 8.09 13.14 -1.92
C LEU A 204 8.16 12.13 -3.08
N TRP A 205 9.10 11.19 -3.00
CA TRP A 205 9.22 10.13 -3.99
C TRP A 205 7.97 9.25 -4.03
N LEU A 206 7.48 8.80 -2.85
CA LEU A 206 6.25 8.02 -2.78
C LEU A 206 5.06 8.80 -3.32
N THR A 207 4.96 10.11 -3.02
CA THR A 207 3.90 10.97 -3.55
C THR A 207 3.89 10.96 -5.07
N ALA A 208 5.05 11.11 -5.72
CA ALA A 208 5.16 11.06 -7.18
C ALA A 208 4.73 9.69 -7.75
N VAL A 209 5.19 8.59 -7.13
CA VAL A 209 4.79 7.22 -7.49
C VAL A 209 3.27 7.04 -7.36
N TRP A 210 2.69 7.53 -6.26
CA TRP A 210 1.28 7.36 -5.95
C TRP A 210 0.37 8.20 -6.86
N VAL A 211 0.80 9.41 -7.25
CA VAL A 211 0.09 10.22 -8.24
C VAL A 211 0.05 9.51 -9.60
N VAL A 212 1.18 8.95 -10.06
CA VAL A 212 1.19 8.17 -11.31
C VAL A 212 0.33 6.91 -11.18
N TYR A 213 0.32 6.26 -10.02
CA TYR A 213 -0.55 5.12 -9.76
C TYR A 213 -2.02 5.47 -9.88
N LEU A 214 -2.46 6.58 -9.27
CA LEU A 214 -3.82 7.10 -9.40
C LEU A 214 -4.18 7.40 -10.87
N LEU A 215 -3.28 8.05 -11.61
CA LEU A 215 -3.50 8.39 -13.02
C LEU A 215 -3.60 7.13 -13.90
N VAL A 216 -2.78 6.10 -13.64
CA VAL A 216 -2.88 4.80 -14.33
C VAL A 216 -4.22 4.14 -14.05
N PHE A 217 -4.67 4.15 -12.79
CA PHE A 217 -5.93 3.54 -12.38
C PHE A 217 -7.13 4.25 -13.01
N LEU A 218 -7.21 5.58 -12.88
CA LEU A 218 -8.26 6.41 -13.48
C LEU A 218 -8.24 6.33 -15.01
N GLY A 219 -7.07 6.39 -15.63
CA GLY A 219 -6.93 6.26 -17.07
C GLY A 219 -7.37 4.89 -17.60
N THR A 220 -7.25 3.84 -16.79
CA THR A 220 -7.75 2.50 -17.15
C THR A 220 -9.27 2.43 -17.02
N LEU A 221 -9.84 2.98 -15.96
CA LEU A 221 -11.30 3.08 -15.78
C LEU A 221 -11.99 3.96 -16.85
N ALA A 222 -11.31 5.00 -17.31
CA ALA A 222 -11.81 5.88 -18.37
C ALA A 222 -11.94 5.15 -19.73
N LYS A 223 -11.14 4.09 -19.94
CA LYS A 223 -11.14 3.26 -21.16
C LYS A 223 -12.03 2.03 -21.05
N ARG A 224 -12.82 1.91 -19.98
CA ARG A 224 -13.66 0.73 -19.75
C ARG A 224 -14.66 0.53 -20.89
N LYS A 225 -14.96 -0.74 -21.20
CA LYS A 225 -16.01 -1.11 -22.14
C LYS A 225 -17.39 -1.21 -21.48
N GLU A 226 -17.42 -1.64 -20.23
CA GLU A 226 -18.66 -1.76 -19.45
C GLU A 226 -19.07 -0.39 -18.87
N PRO A 227 -20.33 0.03 -19.01
CA PRO A 227 -20.77 1.35 -18.53
C PRO A 227 -20.64 1.46 -17.00
N HIS A 228 -20.90 0.37 -16.29
CA HIS A 228 -20.79 0.28 -14.83
C HIS A 228 -19.38 -0.05 -14.37
N ILE A 229 -18.93 0.63 -13.32
CA ILE A 229 -17.67 0.32 -12.64
C ILE A 229 -17.95 -0.73 -11.58
N TYR A 230 -17.22 -1.85 -11.61
CA TYR A 230 -17.35 -2.93 -10.64
C TYR A 230 -17.00 -2.46 -9.22
N VAL A 231 -17.70 -2.99 -8.21
CA VAL A 231 -17.59 -2.57 -6.79
C VAL A 231 -16.16 -2.68 -6.26
N ALA A 232 -15.37 -3.69 -6.68
CA ALA A 232 -13.96 -3.78 -6.30
C ALA A 232 -13.18 -2.51 -6.67
N ASN A 233 -13.48 -1.90 -7.82
CA ASN A 233 -12.80 -0.68 -8.25
C ASN A 233 -13.27 0.55 -7.46
N TRP A 234 -14.45 0.53 -6.83
CA TRP A 234 -14.85 1.60 -5.90
C TRP A 234 -13.94 1.57 -4.66
N PHE A 235 -13.74 0.38 -4.09
CA PHE A 235 -12.84 0.17 -2.96
C PHE A 235 -11.39 0.49 -3.32
N TYR A 236 -10.87 0.03 -4.46
CA TYR A 236 -9.52 0.41 -4.90
C TYR A 236 -9.41 1.93 -5.10
N LEU A 237 -10.37 2.59 -5.75
CA LEU A 237 -10.31 4.03 -5.95
C LEU A 237 -10.36 4.80 -4.62
N GLY A 238 -11.25 4.40 -3.71
CA GLY A 238 -11.33 4.98 -2.36
C GLY A 238 -10.02 4.80 -1.59
N PHE A 239 -9.42 3.62 -1.67
CA PHE A 239 -8.07 3.34 -1.14
C PHE A 239 -7.02 4.29 -1.71
N ILE A 240 -6.88 4.34 -3.04
CA ILE A 240 -5.80 5.10 -3.70
C ILE A 240 -5.92 6.58 -3.37
N LEU A 241 -7.13 7.14 -3.44
CA LEU A 241 -7.39 8.55 -3.17
C LEU A 241 -7.15 8.90 -1.71
N THR A 242 -7.74 8.15 -0.78
CA THR A 242 -7.63 8.48 0.64
C THR A 242 -6.18 8.34 1.12
N ILE A 243 -5.46 7.30 0.71
CA ILE A 243 -4.03 7.15 1.10
C ILE A 243 -3.19 8.33 0.60
N ALA A 244 -3.48 8.87 -0.60
CA ALA A 244 -2.80 10.08 -1.07
C ALA A 244 -3.04 11.28 -0.15
N VAL A 245 -4.30 11.50 0.26
CA VAL A 245 -4.69 12.59 1.16
C VAL A 245 -4.05 12.42 2.55
N LEU A 246 -4.07 11.19 3.09
CA LEU A 246 -3.46 10.86 4.38
C LEU A 246 -1.95 11.09 4.36
N HIS A 247 -1.27 10.55 3.35
CA HIS A 247 0.17 10.67 3.16
C HIS A 247 0.61 12.13 3.13
N VAL A 248 -0.03 12.94 2.28
CA VAL A 248 0.31 14.37 2.17
C VAL A 248 -0.03 15.11 3.46
N GLY A 249 -1.17 14.83 4.11
CA GLY A 249 -1.59 15.56 5.31
C GLY A 249 -0.74 15.28 6.55
N ASN A 250 -0.36 14.02 6.78
CA ASN A 250 0.40 13.62 7.96
C ASN A 250 1.89 13.95 7.86
N ASN A 251 2.43 13.90 6.65
CA ASN A 251 3.86 14.02 6.40
C ASN A 251 4.24 15.45 5.95
N LEU A 252 3.39 16.45 6.26
CA LEU A 252 3.79 17.85 6.19
C LEU A 252 4.89 18.09 7.22
N ALA A 253 6.13 18.15 6.74
CA ALA A 253 7.31 18.38 7.54
C ALA A 253 8.22 19.39 6.86
N TRP A 254 8.95 20.15 7.68
CA TRP A 254 9.95 21.11 7.24
C TRP A 254 11.34 20.44 7.27
N PRO A 255 11.99 20.22 6.11
CA PRO A 255 13.35 19.71 6.06
C PRO A 255 14.31 20.71 6.72
N VAL A 256 15.23 20.21 7.56
CA VAL A 256 16.26 21.06 8.19
C VAL A 256 17.16 21.68 7.11
N SER A 257 17.55 20.89 6.12
CA SER A 257 18.25 21.33 4.91
C SER A 257 18.12 20.29 3.80
N VAL A 258 18.44 20.67 2.55
CA VAL A 258 18.49 19.71 1.43
C VAL A 258 19.63 18.70 1.58
N LEU A 259 20.66 19.00 2.38
CA LEU A 259 21.79 18.12 2.65
C LEU A 259 21.59 17.27 3.91
N SER A 260 20.43 17.35 4.57
CA SER A 260 20.11 16.55 5.74
C SER A 260 18.88 15.69 5.48
N PRO A 261 18.88 14.41 5.89
CA PRO A 261 17.66 13.61 5.83
C PRO A 261 16.63 14.11 6.83
N LYS A 262 17.00 14.93 7.83
CA LYS A 262 16.13 15.25 8.95
C LYS A 262 15.08 16.29 8.58
N SER A 263 13.85 16.03 9.00
CA SER A 263 12.75 17.01 8.99
C SER A 263 12.07 17.12 10.36
N TYR A 264 11.35 18.22 10.57
CA TYR A 264 10.44 18.42 11.69
C TYR A 264 9.01 18.53 11.20
N VAL A 265 8.13 17.74 11.79
CA VAL A 265 6.71 17.71 11.46
C VAL A 265 6.09 19.07 11.76
N LEU A 266 5.16 19.52 10.91
CA LEU A 266 4.51 20.82 11.01
C LEU A 266 3.64 20.93 12.28
N TRP A 267 3.03 19.82 12.68
CA TRP A 267 2.15 19.71 13.83
C TRP A 267 2.93 19.50 15.13
N SER A 268 2.31 19.79 16.28
CA SER A 268 2.90 19.46 17.59
C SER A 268 1.87 18.99 18.60
N GLY A 269 2.35 18.27 19.63
CA GLY A 269 1.56 17.83 20.77
C GLY A 269 0.27 17.10 20.37
N VAL A 270 -0.86 17.57 20.89
CA VAL A 270 -2.17 16.96 20.68
C VAL A 270 -2.64 17.02 19.23
N GLN A 271 -2.26 18.06 18.49
CA GLN A 271 -2.59 18.18 17.06
C GLN A 271 -1.81 17.14 16.26
N ASP A 272 -0.52 16.98 16.55
CA ASP A 272 0.30 15.96 15.88
C ASP A 272 -0.22 14.55 16.21
N ALA A 273 -0.57 14.27 17.46
CA ALA A 273 -1.19 13.00 17.85
C ALA A 273 -2.47 12.73 17.05
N MET A 274 -3.33 13.74 16.86
CA MET A 274 -4.55 13.58 16.07
C MET A 274 -4.25 13.36 14.59
N PHE A 275 -3.37 14.14 13.95
CA PHE A 275 -2.97 13.90 12.56
C PHE A 275 -2.34 12.52 12.39
N GLN A 276 -1.50 12.11 13.34
CA GLN A 276 -0.83 10.81 13.36
C GLN A 276 -1.82 9.66 13.42
N TRP A 277 -2.86 9.72 14.26
CA TRP A 277 -3.83 8.62 14.37
C TRP A 277 -5.01 8.72 13.42
N TRP A 278 -5.32 9.91 12.91
CA TRP A 278 -6.11 10.05 11.69
C TRP A 278 -5.41 9.35 10.53
N TYR A 279 -4.10 9.54 10.37
CA TYR A 279 -3.28 8.82 9.40
C TYR A 279 -3.20 7.32 9.69
N GLY A 280 -2.71 6.92 10.86
CA GLY A 280 -2.41 5.53 11.19
C GLY A 280 -3.65 4.63 11.14
N HIS A 281 -4.78 5.09 11.68
CA HIS A 281 -6.02 4.34 11.61
C HIS A 281 -6.54 4.23 10.17
N ASN A 282 -6.49 5.31 9.40
CA ASN A 282 -6.97 5.26 8.03
C ASN A 282 -5.96 4.62 7.06
N ALA A 283 -4.68 4.48 7.45
CA ALA A 283 -3.74 3.62 6.76
C ALA A 283 -4.22 2.17 6.85
N VAL A 284 -4.55 1.66 8.04
CA VAL A 284 -5.15 0.31 8.14
C VAL A 284 -6.56 0.25 7.52
N GLY A 285 -7.33 1.33 7.59
CA GLY A 285 -8.69 1.38 7.03
C GLY A 285 -8.80 1.40 5.52
N PHE A 286 -7.91 2.12 4.85
CA PHE A 286 -7.96 2.25 3.40
C PHE A 286 -6.94 1.35 2.73
N PHE A 287 -5.73 1.26 3.27
CA PHE A 287 -4.70 0.37 2.73
C PHE A 287 -5.06 -1.09 3.04
N LEU A 288 -5.23 -1.46 4.31
CA LEU A 288 -5.38 -2.86 4.75
C LEU A 288 -6.83 -3.37 4.80
N THR A 289 -7.82 -2.47 4.80
CA THR A 289 -9.24 -2.86 4.78
C THR A 289 -9.86 -2.57 3.42
N ALA A 290 -10.01 -1.31 2.99
CA ALA A 290 -10.66 -0.99 1.72
C ALA A 290 -9.96 -1.65 0.52
N GLY A 291 -8.64 -1.51 0.41
CA GLY A 291 -7.85 -2.14 -0.66
C GLY A 291 -8.01 -3.67 -0.70
N PHE A 292 -8.04 -4.33 0.46
CA PHE A 292 -8.18 -5.78 0.54
C PHE A 292 -9.63 -6.26 0.39
N LEU A 293 -10.62 -5.44 0.75
CA LEU A 293 -12.02 -5.68 0.40
C LEU A 293 -12.20 -5.71 -1.11
N ALA A 294 -11.45 -4.89 -1.86
CA ALA A 294 -11.46 -4.96 -3.32
C ALA A 294 -10.92 -6.30 -3.85
N ILE A 295 -9.87 -6.86 -3.20
CA ILE A 295 -9.37 -8.21 -3.50
C ILE A 295 -10.46 -9.23 -3.24
N MET A 296 -11.10 -9.20 -2.06
CA MET A 296 -12.23 -10.08 -1.72
C MET A 296 -13.33 -9.99 -2.78
N TYR A 297 -13.76 -8.78 -3.14
CA TYR A 297 -14.83 -8.56 -4.11
C TYR A 297 -14.53 -9.16 -5.48
N TYR A 298 -13.27 -9.21 -5.90
CA TYR A 298 -12.93 -9.83 -7.17
C TYR A 298 -12.71 -11.34 -7.04
N PHE A 299 -11.85 -11.76 -6.09
CA PHE A 299 -11.34 -13.12 -6.06
C PHE A 299 -12.30 -14.11 -5.40
N VAL A 300 -13.07 -13.72 -4.38
CA VAL A 300 -14.04 -14.64 -3.75
C VAL A 300 -15.12 -15.09 -4.74
N PRO A 301 -15.86 -14.19 -5.43
CA PRO A 301 -16.85 -14.62 -6.42
C PRO A 301 -16.20 -15.38 -7.58
N LYS A 302 -14.98 -14.97 -7.98
CA LYS A 302 -14.28 -15.59 -9.12
C LYS A 302 -13.84 -17.02 -8.84
N ARG A 303 -13.35 -17.32 -7.63
CA ARG A 303 -12.93 -18.66 -7.21
C ARG A 303 -14.12 -19.53 -6.81
N ALA A 304 -15.12 -18.94 -6.16
CA ALA A 304 -16.36 -19.65 -5.83
C ALA A 304 -17.21 -19.98 -7.06
N GLU A 305 -17.02 -19.24 -8.16
CA GLU A 305 -17.88 -19.27 -9.37
C GLU A 305 -19.34 -18.98 -9.02
N ARG A 306 -19.52 -17.98 -8.15
CA ARG A 306 -20.83 -17.55 -7.66
C ARG A 306 -21.01 -16.05 -7.91
N PRO A 307 -22.24 -15.59 -8.17
CA PRO A 307 -22.51 -14.15 -8.19
C PRO A 307 -22.30 -13.56 -6.80
N VAL A 308 -21.87 -12.30 -6.74
CA VAL A 308 -21.82 -11.55 -5.48
C VAL A 308 -23.22 -11.55 -4.84
N TYR A 309 -23.27 -11.86 -3.54
CA TYR A 309 -24.53 -12.05 -2.81
C TYR A 309 -25.49 -10.85 -2.90
N SER A 310 -25.07 -9.66 -2.46
CA SER A 310 -25.96 -8.50 -2.40
C SER A 310 -25.28 -7.22 -2.89
N TYR A 311 -25.71 -6.75 -4.07
CA TYR A 311 -25.28 -5.46 -4.61
C TYR A 311 -25.77 -4.27 -3.77
N ARG A 312 -26.96 -4.34 -3.16
CA ARG A 312 -27.44 -3.28 -2.27
C ARG A 312 -26.54 -3.17 -1.03
N LEU A 313 -26.14 -4.31 -0.47
CA LEU A 313 -25.17 -4.33 0.62
C LEU A 313 -23.84 -3.76 0.17
N SER A 314 -23.38 -4.07 -1.05
CA SER A 314 -22.18 -3.45 -1.67
C SER A 314 -22.22 -1.92 -1.69
N ILE A 315 -23.37 -1.31 -1.97
CA ILE A 315 -23.51 0.16 -1.95
C ILE A 315 -23.45 0.68 -0.51
N ILE A 316 -24.29 0.14 0.38
CA ILE A 316 -24.44 0.62 1.75
C ILE A 316 -23.12 0.50 2.50
N HIS A 317 -22.50 -0.69 2.48
CA HIS A 317 -21.30 -0.93 3.24
C HIS A 317 -20.10 -0.16 2.67
N PHE A 318 -20.02 0.06 1.35
CA PHE A 318 -18.97 0.88 0.75
C PHE A 318 -19.05 2.32 1.25
N TRP A 319 -20.18 2.99 1.06
CA TRP A 319 -20.30 4.40 1.43
C TRP A 319 -20.22 4.62 2.93
N ALA A 320 -20.86 3.77 3.72
CA ALA A 320 -20.79 3.87 5.17
C ALA A 320 -19.37 3.58 5.68
N LEU A 321 -18.66 2.57 5.15
CA LEU A 321 -17.28 2.29 5.55
C LEU A 321 -16.37 3.46 5.22
N ILE A 322 -16.35 3.90 3.95
CA ILE A 322 -15.46 4.97 3.49
C ILE A 322 -15.70 6.29 4.24
N PHE A 323 -16.96 6.60 4.58
CA PHE A 323 -17.27 7.79 5.37
C PHE A 323 -16.89 7.66 6.84
N LEU A 324 -17.28 6.55 7.50
CA LEU A 324 -17.12 6.40 8.95
C LEU A 324 -15.67 6.16 9.36
N TYR A 325 -14.87 5.46 8.56
CA TYR A 325 -13.48 5.10 8.92
C TYR A 325 -12.61 6.33 9.21
N ILE A 326 -12.84 7.43 8.48
CA ILE A 326 -12.08 8.69 8.62
C ILE A 326 -12.12 9.23 10.05
N TRP A 327 -13.22 9.00 10.77
CA TRP A 327 -13.48 9.55 12.09
C TRP A 327 -12.91 8.72 13.24
N ALA A 328 -12.48 7.49 12.98
CA ALA A 328 -12.13 6.55 14.04
C ALA A 328 -10.70 6.76 14.61
N GLY A 329 -9.88 7.65 14.04
CA GLY A 329 -8.53 7.96 14.53
C GLY A 329 -8.40 8.21 16.06
N PRO A 330 -9.27 9.00 16.70
CA PRO A 330 -9.18 9.28 18.14
C PRO A 330 -9.33 8.06 19.07
N HIS A 331 -9.74 6.89 18.59
CA HIS A 331 -9.80 5.67 19.42
C HIS A 331 -8.41 5.17 19.87
N HIS A 332 -7.34 5.65 19.24
CA HIS A 332 -5.96 5.41 19.65
C HIS A 332 -5.51 6.34 20.79
N LEU A 333 -6.33 7.35 21.12
CA LEU A 333 -5.96 8.48 21.97
C LEU A 333 -6.90 8.64 23.18
N HIS A 334 -7.57 7.56 23.59
CA HIS A 334 -8.41 7.57 24.78
C HIS A 334 -7.61 7.81 26.05
N TYR A 335 -8.15 8.65 26.93
CA TYR A 335 -7.50 9.05 28.19
C TYR A 335 -6.09 9.65 28.02
N THR A 336 -5.82 10.24 26.86
CA THR A 336 -4.62 11.04 26.61
C THR A 336 -4.92 12.54 26.77
N ALA A 337 -3.95 13.39 26.40
CA ALA A 337 -4.14 14.85 26.35
C ALA A 337 -5.10 15.32 25.23
N LEU A 338 -5.55 14.42 24.34
CA LEU A 338 -6.56 14.77 23.33
C LEU A 338 -7.89 15.20 23.99
N PRO A 339 -8.55 16.28 23.55
CA PRO A 339 -9.81 16.72 24.14
C PRO A 339 -10.88 15.64 24.16
N ASP A 340 -11.64 15.59 25.24
CA ASP A 340 -12.65 14.55 25.47
C ASP A 340 -13.69 14.45 24.34
N TRP A 341 -14.07 15.57 23.74
CA TRP A 341 -15.03 15.59 22.63
C TRP A 341 -14.51 14.81 21.41
N ALA A 342 -13.21 14.93 21.10
CA ALA A 342 -12.60 14.26 19.96
C ALA A 342 -12.47 12.76 20.24
N GLN A 343 -12.09 12.41 21.48
CA GLN A 343 -12.08 11.01 21.91
C GLN A 343 -13.47 10.37 21.80
N THR A 344 -14.51 11.03 22.32
CA THR A 344 -15.90 10.51 22.27
C THR A 344 -16.41 10.40 20.83
N LEU A 345 -16.01 11.31 19.94
CA LEU A 345 -16.30 11.23 18.51
C LEU A 345 -15.66 9.97 17.91
N GLY A 346 -14.37 9.74 18.14
CA GLY A 346 -13.67 8.54 17.64
C GLY A 346 -14.29 7.24 18.14
N MET A 347 -14.64 7.16 19.43
CA MET A 347 -15.35 6.00 19.99
C MET A 347 -16.71 5.79 19.31
N THR A 348 -17.53 6.84 19.19
CA THR A 348 -18.88 6.74 18.61
C THR A 348 -18.83 6.24 17.17
N PHE A 349 -17.96 6.84 16.35
CA PHE A 349 -17.81 6.44 14.95
C PHE A 349 -17.19 5.04 14.81
N SER A 350 -16.29 4.63 15.71
CA SER A 350 -15.73 3.27 15.72
C SER A 350 -16.79 2.21 16.04
N ILE A 351 -17.71 2.48 16.97
CA ILE A 351 -18.86 1.60 17.24
C ILE A 351 -19.75 1.49 16.00
N MET A 352 -20.06 2.61 15.35
CA MET A 352 -20.87 2.61 14.13
C MET A 352 -20.18 1.89 12.96
N LEU A 353 -18.85 1.98 12.88
CA LEU A 353 -18.01 1.37 11.85
C LEU A 353 -18.08 -0.16 11.85
N TRP A 354 -18.49 -0.78 12.96
CA TRP A 354 -18.71 -2.22 13.06
C TRP A 354 -19.63 -2.74 11.93
N MET A 355 -20.78 -2.11 11.74
CA MET A 355 -21.81 -2.58 10.81
C MET A 355 -21.38 -2.60 9.34
N PRO A 356 -20.84 -1.51 8.76
CA PRO A 356 -20.37 -1.56 7.37
C PRO A 356 -19.11 -2.43 7.20
N SER A 357 -18.29 -2.58 8.25
CA SER A 357 -17.18 -3.53 8.23
C SER A 357 -17.70 -4.96 8.06
N TRP A 358 -18.64 -5.39 8.91
CA TRP A 358 -19.30 -6.68 8.79
C TRP A 358 -20.11 -6.83 7.50
N GLY A 359 -20.62 -5.74 6.93
CA GLY A 359 -21.20 -5.76 5.59
C GLY A 359 -20.26 -6.35 4.54
N GLY A 360 -18.95 -6.10 4.64
CA GLY A 360 -17.93 -6.73 3.78
C GLY A 360 -17.81 -8.24 4.02
N MET A 361 -17.72 -8.66 5.29
CA MET A 361 -17.66 -10.08 5.66
C MET A 361 -18.91 -10.83 5.16
N ILE A 362 -20.09 -10.31 5.46
CA ILE A 362 -21.38 -10.92 5.10
C ILE A 362 -21.46 -11.06 3.59
N ASN A 363 -21.12 -10.02 2.82
CA ASN A 363 -21.21 -10.10 1.37
C ASN A 363 -20.21 -11.11 0.79
N GLY A 364 -19.01 -11.19 1.35
CA GLY A 364 -18.02 -12.19 0.98
C GLY A 364 -18.45 -13.63 1.31
N LEU A 365 -18.85 -13.89 2.55
CA LEU A 365 -19.23 -15.24 3.01
C LEU A 365 -20.54 -15.72 2.37
N MET A 366 -21.55 -14.86 2.28
CA MET A 366 -22.83 -15.24 1.69
C MET A 366 -22.74 -15.46 0.18
N THR A 367 -21.71 -14.94 -0.49
CA THR A 367 -21.39 -15.29 -1.89
C THR A 367 -21.05 -16.78 -2.04
N LEU A 368 -20.54 -17.44 -1.00
CA LEU A 368 -20.30 -18.89 -1.01
C LEU A 368 -21.56 -19.73 -0.75
N SER A 369 -22.73 -19.13 -0.53
CA SER A 369 -23.95 -19.90 -0.25
C SER A 369 -24.24 -20.89 -1.38
N GLY A 370 -24.31 -22.18 -1.03
CA GLY A 370 -24.44 -23.29 -1.98
C GLY A 370 -23.13 -23.79 -2.62
N ALA A 371 -21.97 -23.23 -2.26
CA ALA A 371 -20.63 -23.67 -2.67
C ALA A 371 -19.71 -23.99 -1.47
N TRP A 372 -20.27 -24.21 -0.28
CA TRP A 372 -19.52 -24.54 0.93
C TRP A 372 -18.78 -25.88 0.84
N ASP A 373 -19.26 -26.79 0.00
CA ASP A 373 -18.59 -28.06 -0.33
C ASP A 373 -17.19 -27.83 -0.93
N LYS A 374 -16.99 -26.74 -1.70
CA LYS A 374 -15.69 -26.36 -2.26
C LYS A 374 -14.63 -26.09 -1.19
N LEU A 375 -15.00 -25.78 0.05
CA LEU A 375 -14.00 -25.61 1.12
C LEU A 375 -13.24 -26.88 1.46
N ARG A 376 -13.79 -28.06 1.13
CA ARG A 376 -13.11 -29.35 1.34
C ARG A 376 -12.07 -29.63 0.24
N THR A 377 -12.22 -29.02 -0.93
CA THR A 377 -11.45 -29.35 -2.14
C THR A 377 -10.56 -28.21 -2.66
N ASP A 378 -10.96 -26.95 -2.52
CA ASP A 378 -10.17 -25.77 -2.92
C ASP A 378 -9.52 -25.09 -1.69
N PRO A 379 -8.20 -25.26 -1.48
CA PRO A 379 -7.50 -24.64 -0.35
C PRO A 379 -7.39 -23.12 -0.49
N VAL A 380 -7.42 -22.57 -1.71
CA VAL A 380 -7.40 -21.11 -1.93
C VAL A 380 -8.71 -20.51 -1.43
N LEU A 381 -9.85 -21.12 -1.78
CA LEU A 381 -11.14 -20.67 -1.29
C LEU A 381 -11.27 -20.83 0.23
N ARG A 382 -10.68 -21.90 0.79
CA ARG A 382 -10.58 -22.08 2.24
C ARG A 382 -9.84 -20.92 2.90
N MET A 383 -8.70 -20.51 2.34
CA MET A 383 -7.93 -19.38 2.86
C MET A 383 -8.73 -18.07 2.82
N MET A 384 -9.43 -17.80 1.71
CA MET A 384 -10.28 -16.61 1.59
C MET A 384 -11.45 -16.59 2.59
N VAL A 385 -12.05 -17.75 2.90
CA VAL A 385 -13.12 -17.83 3.90
C VAL A 385 -12.60 -17.63 5.32
N VAL A 386 -11.49 -18.28 5.67
CA VAL A 386 -10.84 -18.07 6.98
C VAL A 386 -10.42 -16.60 7.11
N SER A 387 -9.96 -16.01 6.01
CA SER A 387 -9.63 -14.59 5.96
C SER A 387 -10.81 -13.69 6.31
N LEU A 388 -11.98 -13.94 5.73
CA LEU A 388 -13.20 -13.20 6.05
C LEU A 388 -13.65 -13.40 7.49
N ALA A 389 -13.41 -14.57 8.09
CA ALA A 389 -13.71 -14.82 9.49
C ALA A 389 -12.82 -13.98 10.41
N PHE A 390 -11.50 -13.92 10.16
CA PHE A 390 -10.59 -13.05 10.90
C PHE A 390 -10.88 -11.57 10.68
N TYR A 391 -11.24 -11.17 9.47
CA TYR A 391 -11.71 -9.82 9.18
C TYR A 391 -12.94 -9.46 10.01
N GLY A 392 -13.94 -10.34 10.07
CA GLY A 392 -15.12 -10.17 10.92
C GLY A 392 -14.77 -10.07 12.40
N MET A 393 -13.87 -10.94 12.87
CA MET A 393 -13.42 -10.94 14.26
C MET A 393 -12.68 -9.65 14.63
N SER A 394 -11.67 -9.24 13.85
CA SER A 394 -10.91 -8.03 14.13
C SER A 394 -11.76 -6.77 13.96
N THR A 395 -12.68 -6.74 13.00
CA THR A 395 -13.62 -5.60 12.84
C THR A 395 -14.81 -5.63 13.81
N PHE A 396 -14.86 -6.61 14.71
CA PHE A 396 -15.68 -6.58 15.92
C PHE A 396 -14.85 -6.17 17.14
N GLU A 397 -13.67 -6.77 17.29
CA GLU A 397 -12.73 -6.48 18.37
C GLU A 397 -12.28 -5.01 18.37
N GLY A 398 -12.01 -4.42 17.20
CA GLY A 398 -11.63 -3.00 17.08
C GLY A 398 -12.68 -2.06 17.68
N PRO A 399 -13.96 -2.12 17.23
CA PRO A 399 -15.05 -1.37 17.86
C PRO A 399 -15.19 -1.63 19.37
N LEU A 400 -14.98 -2.86 19.85
CA LEU A 400 -14.99 -3.17 21.28
C LEU A 400 -13.85 -2.43 22.03
N MET A 401 -12.62 -2.50 21.51
CA MET A 401 -11.45 -1.82 22.08
C MET A 401 -11.51 -0.30 21.95
N SER A 402 -12.35 0.24 21.05
CA SER A 402 -12.61 1.68 20.92
C SER A 402 -13.55 2.22 22.01
N ILE A 403 -14.18 1.36 22.81
CA ILE A 403 -14.96 1.81 23.96
C ILE A 403 -13.97 2.25 25.03
N LYS A 404 -14.05 3.50 25.50
CA LYS A 404 -13.12 4.07 26.49
C LYS A 404 -12.84 3.10 27.66
N ALA A 405 -13.87 2.52 28.28
CA ALA A 405 -13.71 1.59 29.41
C ALA A 405 -12.96 0.28 29.07
N VAL A 406 -13.06 -0.20 27.83
CA VAL A 406 -12.25 -1.35 27.36
C VAL A 406 -10.84 -0.87 27.03
N ASN A 407 -10.74 0.30 26.39
CA ASN A 407 -9.47 0.89 26.01
C ASN A 407 -8.56 1.14 27.21
N SER A 408 -9.11 1.55 28.36
CA SER A 408 -8.35 1.72 29.61
C SER A 408 -7.66 0.45 30.11
N LEU A 409 -8.04 -0.73 29.59
CA LEU A 409 -7.37 -2.01 29.84
C LEU A 409 -6.50 -2.44 28.66
N SER A 410 -6.93 -2.19 27.42
CA SER A 410 -6.23 -2.67 26.23
C SER A 410 -5.04 -1.79 25.81
N HIS A 411 -5.09 -0.49 26.12
CA HIS A 411 -4.09 0.48 25.67
C HIS A 411 -2.73 0.23 26.31
N TYR A 412 -1.65 0.33 25.52
CA TYR A 412 -0.28 -0.02 25.91
C TYR A 412 -0.05 -1.47 26.37
N THR A 413 -0.97 -2.39 26.05
CA THR A 413 -0.79 -3.83 26.32
C THR A 413 -0.62 -4.63 25.03
N ASP A 414 -0.15 -5.87 25.16
CA ASP A 414 -0.06 -6.82 24.05
C ASP A 414 -1.43 -7.17 23.43
N TRP A 415 -2.55 -6.80 24.05
CA TRP A 415 -3.86 -6.92 23.40
C TRP A 415 -3.91 -6.12 22.09
N THR A 416 -3.34 -4.90 22.07
CA THR A 416 -3.24 -4.12 20.83
C THR A 416 -2.45 -4.86 19.75
N ILE A 417 -1.37 -5.54 20.13
CA ILE A 417 -0.56 -6.34 19.19
C ILE A 417 -1.32 -7.58 18.71
N GLY A 418 -2.06 -8.24 19.60
CA GLY A 418 -2.94 -9.37 19.26
C GLY A 418 -4.05 -8.99 18.28
N HIS A 419 -4.68 -7.83 18.50
CA HIS A 419 -5.67 -7.25 17.59
C HIS A 419 -5.07 -7.00 16.19
N VAL A 420 -3.92 -6.32 16.16
CA VAL A 420 -3.20 -6.03 14.91
C VAL A 420 -2.87 -7.32 14.15
N HIS A 421 -2.33 -8.34 14.81
CA HIS A 421 -1.94 -9.59 14.14
C HIS A 421 -3.14 -10.46 13.76
N SER A 422 -4.27 -10.36 14.46
CA SER A 422 -5.52 -10.99 14.04
C SER A 422 -5.99 -10.45 12.69
N GLY A 423 -5.92 -9.13 12.49
CA GLY A 423 -6.20 -8.51 11.19
C GLY A 423 -5.08 -8.72 10.16
N ALA A 424 -3.81 -8.60 10.55
CA ALA A 424 -2.69 -8.63 9.62
C ALA A 424 -2.41 -10.06 9.08
N LEU A 425 -2.35 -11.06 9.95
CA LEU A 425 -2.14 -12.45 9.52
C LEU A 425 -3.46 -13.07 9.06
N GLY A 426 -4.48 -12.95 9.91
CA GLY A 426 -5.75 -13.62 9.71
C GLY A 426 -6.54 -13.06 8.53
N TRP A 427 -6.58 -11.74 8.33
CA TRP A 427 -7.28 -11.12 7.19
C TRP A 427 -6.33 -10.82 6.02
N VAL A 428 -5.41 -9.86 6.20
CA VAL A 428 -4.57 -9.30 5.12
C VAL A 428 -3.73 -10.39 4.45
N ALA A 429 -2.95 -11.15 5.23
CA ALA A 429 -2.08 -12.17 4.66
C ALA A 429 -2.86 -13.31 4.00
N TYR A 430 -3.95 -13.78 4.62
CA TYR A 430 -4.75 -14.88 4.08
C TYR A 430 -5.54 -14.53 2.82
N VAL A 431 -6.09 -13.32 2.67
CA VAL A 431 -6.77 -12.95 1.41
C VAL A 431 -5.76 -12.67 0.29
N SER A 432 -4.51 -12.37 0.64
CA SER A 432 -3.41 -12.18 -0.32
C SER A 432 -2.85 -13.48 -0.89
N PHE A 433 -2.83 -14.52 -0.05
CA PHE A 433 -2.33 -15.85 -0.37
C PHE A 433 -3.27 -16.57 -1.34
#